data_AF-A0A1V2LKK6-F1
#
_entry.id   AF-A0A1V2LKK6-F1
#
_cell.length_a   1.000
_cell.length_b   1.000
_cell.length_c   1.000
_cell.angle_alpha   90.00
_cell.angle_beta   90.00
_cell.angle_gamma   90.00
#
_symmetry.space_group_name_H-M   'P 1'
#
loop_
_entity.id
_entity.type
_entity.pdbx_description
1 polymer ?
#
loop_
_entity_poly.entity_id
_entity_poly.type
_entity_poly.pdbx_seq_one_letter_code
_entity_poly.pdbx_strand_id
1 'polypeptide(L)'
;MGILLAAYEIVLHTGVFLGIWKNPADEVFKEIPVHCAHVYVNINLIKKEDARRKHDQSVKPKYLLKYPIVYHFEFSPEEYAHEEFGTDLKFLKGKVQQWFLTSEVYHHNKEEISEEITMDDFKFYNKHRELLVGDDKYLCDLDIGTGETVYCVIHY
;
A
#
# COMPACT_ATOMS: atom_id res chain seq x y z
N MET A 1 -22.32 45.47 15.16
CA MET A 1 -21.28 44.44 14.94
C MET A 1 -21.86 43.02 14.96
N GLY A 2 -22.47 42.56 16.06
CA GLY A 2 -22.95 41.17 16.18
C GLY A 2 -24.04 40.74 15.19
N ILE A 3 -24.99 41.61 14.84
CA ILE A 3 -26.06 41.28 13.88
C ILE A 3 -25.51 41.05 12.46
N LEU A 4 -24.54 41.85 12.05
CA LEU A 4 -23.85 41.70 10.76
C LEU A 4 -23.08 40.38 10.70
N LEU A 5 -22.43 40.00 11.80
CA LEU A 5 -21.72 38.74 11.90
C LEU A 5 -22.67 37.54 11.82
N ALA A 6 -23.78 37.60 12.55
CA ALA A 6 -24.80 36.55 12.51
C ALA A 6 -25.44 36.40 11.13
N ALA A 7 -25.73 37.51 10.45
CA ALA A 7 -26.28 37.48 9.09
C ALA A 7 -25.28 36.86 8.09
N TYR A 8 -23.99 37.20 8.22
CA TYR A 8 -22.93 36.62 7.40
C TYR A 8 -22.84 35.10 7.58
N GLU A 9 -22.80 34.62 8.83
CA GLU A 9 -22.74 33.17 9.14
C GLU A 9 -23.95 32.42 8.60
N ILE A 10 -25.16 32.97 8.77
CA ILE A 10 -26.40 32.34 8.28
C ILE A 10 -26.36 32.21 6.75
N VAL A 11 -25.96 33.27 6.04
CA VAL A 11 -25.84 33.24 4.58
C VAL A 11 -24.81 32.20 4.16
N LEU A 12 -23.61 32.24 4.74
CA LEU A 12 -22.51 31.32 4.46
C LEU A 12 -22.94 29.86 4.62
N HIS A 13 -23.47 29.50 5.79
CA HIS A 13 -23.90 28.13 6.08
C HIS A 13 -25.05 27.67 5.18
N THR A 14 -25.99 28.56 4.88
CA THR A 14 -27.12 28.24 3.99
C THR A 14 -26.62 27.96 2.57
N GLY A 15 -25.68 28.77 2.06
CA GLY A 15 -25.13 28.55 0.72
C GLY A 15 -24.23 27.31 0.62
N VAL A 16 -23.51 26.94 1.69
CA VAL A 16 -22.80 25.65 1.76
C VAL A 16 -23.80 24.49 1.76
N PHE A 17 -24.84 24.56 2.59
CA PHE A 17 -25.86 23.52 2.69
C PHE A 17 -26.61 23.29 1.37
N LEU A 18 -26.89 24.37 0.62
CA LEU A 18 -27.53 24.31 -0.69
C LEU A 18 -26.55 24.00 -1.84
N GLY A 19 -25.25 23.85 -1.56
CA GLY A 19 -24.22 23.57 -2.57
C GLY A 19 -23.96 24.73 -3.54
N ILE A 20 -24.32 25.96 -3.17
CA ILE A 20 -24.14 27.18 -4.00
C ILE A 20 -22.67 27.61 -4.01
N TRP A 21 -21.95 27.38 -2.92
CA TRP A 21 -20.50 27.57 -2.82
C TRP A 21 -19.85 26.50 -1.95
N LYS A 22 -18.55 26.28 -2.16
CA LYS A 22 -17.75 25.39 -1.33
C LYS A 22 -17.45 26.04 0.01
N ASN A 23 -17.27 25.22 1.05
CA ASN A 23 -16.90 25.73 2.35
C ASN A 23 -15.50 26.35 2.24
N PRO A 24 -15.29 27.63 2.61
CA PRO A 24 -13.97 28.25 2.60
C PRO A 24 -12.94 27.49 3.46
N ALA A 25 -13.40 26.76 4.48
CA ALA A 25 -12.56 25.90 5.30
C ALA A 25 -11.93 24.73 4.50
N ASP A 26 -12.57 24.25 3.43
CA ASP A 26 -12.05 23.13 2.64
C ASP A 26 -10.77 23.49 1.88
N GLU A 27 -10.54 24.77 1.60
CA GLU A 27 -9.29 25.25 0.97
C GLU A 27 -8.16 25.43 1.99
N VAL A 28 -8.51 25.69 3.26
CA VAL A 28 -7.56 25.95 4.36
C VAL A 28 -7.16 24.67 5.09
N PHE A 29 -8.07 23.71 5.23
CA PHE A 29 -7.84 22.42 5.87
C PHE A 29 -7.82 21.31 4.83
N LYS A 30 -6.77 21.27 4.02
CA LYS A 30 -6.44 20.06 3.28
C LYS A 30 -5.78 19.10 4.27
N GLU A 31 -6.49 18.05 4.67
CA GLU A 31 -5.86 16.93 5.37
C GLU A 31 -4.87 16.28 4.40
N ILE A 32 -3.61 16.66 4.50
CA ILE A 32 -2.54 16.00 3.75
C ILE A 32 -2.38 14.61 4.38
N PRO A 33 -2.50 13.52 3.61
CA PRO A 33 -2.29 12.19 4.14
C PRO A 33 -0.86 12.10 4.70
N VAL A 34 -0.75 11.56 5.92
CA VAL A 34 0.56 11.39 6.57
C VAL A 34 1.36 10.37 5.76
N HIS A 35 2.53 10.79 5.24
CA HIS A 35 3.38 9.89 4.48
C HIS A 35 3.79 8.65 5.31
N CYS A 36 3.98 7.54 4.60
CA CYS A 36 4.37 6.29 5.20
C CYS A 36 5.89 6.25 5.46
N ALA A 37 6.29 6.18 6.74
CA ALA A 37 7.71 6.11 7.13
C ALA A 37 8.24 4.67 7.23
N HIS A 38 7.38 3.69 7.52
CA HIS A 38 7.76 2.28 7.54
C HIS A 38 6.55 1.36 7.41
N VAL A 39 6.77 0.12 6.95
CA VAL A 39 5.76 -0.93 6.84
C VAL A 39 6.31 -2.29 7.28
N TYR A 40 5.41 -3.19 7.65
CA TYR A 40 5.73 -4.62 7.76
C TYR A 40 5.27 -5.31 6.48
N VAL A 41 6.16 -6.08 5.83
CA VAL A 41 5.78 -6.90 4.68
C VAL A 41 5.74 -8.35 5.09
N ASN A 42 4.55 -8.95 4.97
CA ASN A 42 4.30 -10.36 5.20
C ASN A 42 4.47 -11.12 3.87
N ILE A 43 5.58 -11.85 3.72
CA ILE A 43 6.01 -12.48 2.47
C ILE A 43 5.79 -13.98 2.54
N ASN A 44 5.12 -14.53 1.53
CA ASN A 44 5.05 -15.97 1.29
C ASN A 44 5.12 -16.30 -0.20
N LEU A 45 5.30 -17.58 -0.52
CA LEU A 45 5.48 -18.05 -1.88
C LEU A 45 4.40 -19.07 -2.25
N ILE A 46 3.96 -19.04 -3.50
CA ILE A 46 3.01 -20.00 -4.07
C ILE A 46 3.43 -20.36 -5.49
N LYS A 47 3.24 -21.62 -5.88
CA LYS A 47 3.48 -22.05 -7.26
C LYS A 47 2.52 -21.33 -8.21
N LYS A 48 3.00 -20.88 -9.37
CA LYS A 48 2.18 -20.23 -10.40
C LYS A 48 0.95 -21.06 -10.78
N GLU A 49 1.08 -22.38 -10.81
CA GLU A 49 -0.02 -23.32 -11.06
C GLU A 49 -1.12 -23.24 -9.98
N ASP A 50 -0.72 -23.24 -8.71
CA ASP A 50 -1.66 -23.20 -7.57
C ASP A 50 -2.29 -21.80 -7.42
N ALA A 51 -1.56 -20.74 -7.78
CA ALA A 51 -2.11 -19.38 -7.82
C ALA A 51 -3.23 -19.22 -8.86
N ARG A 52 -3.15 -19.93 -10.00
CA ARG A 52 -4.19 -19.91 -11.05
C ARG A 52 -5.45 -20.69 -10.67
N ARG A 53 -5.34 -21.66 -9.75
CA ARG A 53 -6.46 -22.50 -9.29
C ARG A 53 -7.46 -21.77 -8.36
N LYS A 54 -7.25 -20.48 -8.07
CA LYS A 54 -8.11 -19.62 -7.23
C LYS A 54 -9.59 -19.53 -7.65
N HIS A 55 -9.99 -20.09 -8.80
CA HIS A 55 -11.39 -20.13 -9.23
C HIS A 55 -12.27 -21.10 -8.43
N ASP A 56 -11.68 -22.03 -7.66
CA ASP A 56 -12.41 -22.92 -6.77
C ASP A 56 -12.21 -22.46 -5.31
N GLN A 57 -13.20 -21.71 -4.78
CA GLN A 57 -13.17 -21.12 -3.43
C GLN A 57 -13.01 -22.15 -2.29
N SER A 58 -13.10 -23.44 -2.63
CA SER A 58 -13.04 -24.57 -1.70
C SER A 58 -11.61 -24.98 -1.31
N VAL A 59 -10.59 -24.62 -2.10
CA VAL A 59 -9.22 -25.11 -1.94
C VAL A 59 -8.32 -24.07 -1.29
N LYS A 60 -7.77 -24.40 -0.11
CA LYS A 60 -6.81 -23.54 0.57
C LYS A 60 -5.52 -23.39 -0.27
N PRO A 61 -4.97 -22.18 -0.41
CA PRO A 61 -3.72 -21.98 -1.14
C PRO A 61 -2.58 -22.75 -0.46
N LYS A 62 -1.80 -23.47 -1.26
CA LYS A 62 -0.63 -24.21 -0.80
C LYS A 62 0.60 -23.30 -0.86
N TYR A 63 0.90 -22.66 0.27
CA TYR A 63 2.11 -21.87 0.41
C TYR A 63 3.34 -22.75 0.61
N LEU A 64 4.49 -22.28 0.12
CA LEU A 64 5.78 -22.93 0.34
C LEU A 64 6.19 -22.85 1.81
N LEU A 65 6.08 -21.67 2.40
CA LEU A 65 6.48 -21.46 3.79
C LEU A 65 5.31 -21.75 4.71
N LYS A 66 5.54 -22.62 5.71
CA LYS A 66 4.58 -22.90 6.79
C LYS A 66 4.19 -21.63 7.54
N TYR A 67 5.16 -20.73 7.74
CA TYR A 67 4.96 -19.41 8.34
C TYR A 67 5.51 -18.35 7.38
N PRO A 68 4.75 -17.29 7.08
CA PRO A 68 5.26 -16.22 6.24
C PRO A 68 6.42 -15.50 6.93
N ILE A 69 7.31 -14.95 6.13
CA ILE A 69 8.33 -14.03 6.64
C ILE A 69 7.64 -12.70 6.93
N VAL A 70 7.94 -12.09 8.07
CA VAL A 70 7.53 -10.71 8.35
C VAL A 70 8.80 -9.90 8.46
N TYR A 71 8.98 -8.96 7.53
CA TYR A 71 10.14 -8.07 7.52
C TYR A 71 9.70 -6.62 7.64
N HIS A 72 10.45 -5.84 8.42
CA HIS A 72 10.19 -4.43 8.66
C HIS A 72 11.01 -3.59 7.67
N PHE A 73 10.32 -2.86 6.80
CA PHE A 73 10.94 -1.94 5.85
C PHE A 73 10.73 -0.51 6.32
N GLU A 74 11.83 0.20 6.53
CA GLU A 74 11.84 1.63 6.83
C GLU A 74 12.18 2.43 5.59
N PHE A 75 11.68 3.67 5.53
CA PHE A 75 11.92 4.62 4.46
C PHE A 75 12.53 5.88 5.04
N SER A 76 13.72 6.24 4.56
CA SER A 76 14.34 7.52 4.93
C SER A 76 13.80 8.65 4.05
N PRO A 77 13.88 9.92 4.49
CA PRO A 77 13.41 11.06 3.68
C PRO A 77 14.05 11.15 2.29
N GLU A 78 15.29 10.66 2.13
CA GLU A 78 15.99 10.63 0.84
C GLU A 78 15.42 9.58 -0.13
N GLU A 79 14.68 8.59 0.39
CA GLU A 79 13.99 7.54 -0.38
C GLU A 79 12.57 7.98 -0.79
N TYR A 80 12.13 9.17 -0.40
CA TYR A 80 10.79 9.66 -0.72
C TYR A 80 10.74 10.14 -2.17
N ALA A 81 9.71 9.69 -2.89
CA ALA A 81 9.38 10.21 -4.21
C ALA A 81 8.79 11.63 -4.12
N HIS A 82 8.20 11.99 -2.97
CA HIS A 82 7.67 13.32 -2.69
C HIS A 82 7.77 13.64 -1.19
N GLU A 83 8.15 14.87 -0.83
CA GLU A 83 8.34 15.29 0.56
C GLU A 83 7.08 15.12 1.42
N GLU A 84 5.91 15.42 0.86
CA GLU A 84 4.63 15.32 1.57
C GLU A 84 4.01 13.91 1.56
N PHE A 85 4.13 13.16 0.46
CA PHE A 85 3.44 11.87 0.25
C PHE A 85 4.32 10.65 0.51
N GLY A 86 5.63 10.84 0.64
CA GLY A 86 6.60 9.79 0.90
C GLY A 86 6.97 9.01 -0.35
N THR A 87 7.01 7.68 -0.21
CA THR A 87 7.43 6.77 -1.27
C THR A 87 6.26 6.17 -2.06
N ASP A 88 6.58 5.57 -3.21
CA ASP A 88 5.61 4.95 -4.11
C ASP A 88 5.62 3.41 -4.05
N LEU A 89 4.62 2.80 -4.67
CA LEU A 89 4.49 1.35 -4.72
C LEU A 89 5.67 0.69 -5.44
N LYS A 90 6.21 1.32 -6.49
CA LYS A 90 7.37 0.83 -7.25
C LYS A 90 8.61 0.70 -6.35
N PHE A 91 8.85 1.67 -5.50
CA PHE A 91 9.97 1.68 -4.57
C PHE A 91 9.86 0.56 -3.55
N LEU A 92 8.71 0.42 -2.89
CA LEU A 92 8.45 -0.69 -1.96
C LEU A 92 8.63 -2.05 -2.66
N LYS A 93 8.07 -2.20 -3.86
CA LYS A 93 8.21 -3.39 -4.70
C LYS A 93 9.67 -3.76 -4.96
N GLY A 94 10.47 -2.79 -5.44
CA GLY A 94 11.89 -2.99 -5.70
C GLY A 94 12.68 -3.34 -4.44
N LYS A 95 12.42 -2.64 -3.32
CA LYS A 95 13.09 -2.89 -2.04
C LYS A 95 12.82 -4.30 -1.51
N VAL A 96 11.56 -4.76 -1.60
CA VAL A 96 11.15 -6.12 -1.20
C VAL A 96 11.75 -7.17 -2.14
N GLN A 97 11.73 -6.94 -3.45
CA GLN A 97 12.32 -7.85 -4.42
C GLN A 97 13.82 -8.03 -4.18
N GLN A 98 14.56 -6.92 -4.07
CA GLN A 98 15.99 -6.94 -3.82
C GLN A 98 16.30 -7.69 -2.51
N TRP A 99 15.60 -7.33 -1.43
CA TRP A 99 15.76 -8.00 -0.14
C TRP A 99 15.51 -9.51 -0.26
N PHE A 100 14.43 -9.92 -0.91
CA PHE A 100 14.06 -11.32 -1.06
C PHE A 100 15.09 -12.11 -1.86
N LEU A 101 15.54 -11.60 -3.02
CA LEU A 101 16.52 -12.28 -3.89
C LEU A 101 17.90 -12.41 -3.25
N THR A 102 18.22 -11.57 -2.27
CA THR A 102 19.45 -11.68 -1.46
C THR A 102 19.25 -12.45 -0.16
N SER A 103 18.03 -12.89 0.15
CA SER A 103 17.73 -13.54 1.42
C SER A 103 18.15 -15.01 1.42
N GLU A 104 18.52 -15.50 2.60
CA GLU A 104 18.76 -16.93 2.83
C GLU A 104 17.55 -17.78 2.42
N VAL A 105 16.33 -17.27 2.58
CA VAL A 105 15.12 -18.03 2.22
C VAL A 105 15.06 -18.30 0.72
N TYR A 106 15.42 -17.32 -0.12
CA TYR A 106 15.51 -17.54 -1.55
C TYR A 106 16.59 -18.57 -1.90
N HIS A 107 17.78 -18.43 -1.32
CA HIS A 107 18.88 -19.36 -1.58
C HIS A 107 18.60 -20.79 -1.15
N HIS A 108 17.99 -21.01 0.03
CA HIS A 108 17.62 -22.34 0.51
C HIS A 108 16.51 -23.01 -0.31
N ASN A 109 15.65 -22.23 -0.97
CA ASN A 109 14.53 -22.76 -1.75
C ASN A 109 14.76 -22.64 -3.27
N LYS A 110 15.97 -22.26 -3.70
CA LYS A 110 16.29 -22.00 -5.11
C LYS A 110 16.09 -23.20 -6.03
N GLU A 111 16.24 -24.42 -5.52
CA GLU A 111 15.99 -25.64 -6.31
C GLU A 111 14.49 -25.86 -6.56
N GLU A 112 13.62 -25.45 -5.61
CA GLU A 112 12.17 -25.52 -5.78
C GLU A 112 11.63 -24.33 -6.60
N ILE A 113 12.30 -23.17 -6.49
CA ILE A 113 12.07 -21.98 -7.31
C ILE A 113 12.76 -22.19 -8.66
N SER A 114 12.12 -22.98 -9.53
CA SER A 114 12.71 -23.39 -10.81
C SER A 114 12.80 -22.29 -11.86
N GLU A 115 12.04 -21.21 -11.70
CA GLU A 115 11.96 -20.09 -12.66
C GLU A 115 12.66 -18.84 -12.11
N GLU A 116 13.20 -18.03 -13.02
CA GLU A 116 13.71 -16.70 -12.68
C GLU A 116 12.55 -15.83 -12.19
N ILE A 117 12.64 -15.38 -10.93
CA ILE A 117 11.63 -14.52 -10.32
C ILE A 117 11.82 -13.09 -10.82
N THR A 118 10.78 -12.54 -11.42
CA THR A 118 10.71 -11.16 -11.91
C THR A 118 9.86 -10.28 -10.98
N MET A 119 9.85 -8.97 -11.21
CA MET A 119 9.05 -8.04 -10.41
C MET A 119 7.54 -8.33 -10.53
N ASP A 120 7.10 -8.83 -11.69
CA ASP A 120 5.70 -9.17 -11.96
C ASP A 120 5.20 -10.35 -11.12
N ASP A 121 6.11 -11.19 -10.61
CA ASP A 121 5.77 -12.33 -9.77
C ASP A 121 5.41 -11.91 -8.34
N PHE A 122 5.77 -10.70 -7.90
CA PHE A 122 5.43 -10.19 -6.58
C PHE A 122 4.05 -9.52 -6.59
N LYS A 123 3.08 -10.15 -5.92
CA LYS A 123 1.74 -9.59 -5.76
C LYS A 123 1.57 -9.01 -4.36
N PHE A 124 1.33 -7.71 -4.29
CA PHE A 124 1.15 -6.97 -3.04
C PHE A 124 -0.32 -6.69 -2.78
N TYR A 125 -0.72 -6.83 -1.51
CA TYR A 125 -2.10 -6.62 -1.08
C TYR A 125 -2.14 -5.78 0.21
N ASN A 126 -3.16 -4.94 0.33
CA ASN A 126 -3.40 -4.17 1.56
C ASN A 126 -4.02 -5.05 2.67
N LYS A 127 -4.33 -4.43 3.82
CA LYS A 127 -5.02 -5.07 4.95
C LYS A 127 -6.39 -5.66 4.60
N HIS A 128 -7.05 -5.12 3.57
CA HIS A 128 -8.32 -5.58 3.03
C HIS A 128 -8.20 -6.72 2.01
N ARG A 129 -6.97 -7.21 1.75
CA ARG A 129 -6.66 -8.25 0.75
C ARG A 129 -6.91 -7.83 -0.69
N GLU A 130 -6.94 -6.52 -0.94
CA GLU A 130 -7.08 -5.95 -2.28
C GLU A 130 -5.70 -5.82 -2.92
N LEU A 131 -5.62 -6.16 -4.21
CA LEU A 131 -4.36 -6.07 -4.95
C LEU A 131 -3.96 -4.61 -5.13
N LEU A 132 -2.72 -4.28 -4.76
CA LEU A 132 -2.15 -2.96 -4.98
C LEU A 132 -1.77 -2.78 -6.45
N VAL A 133 -2.31 -1.73 -7.07
CA VAL A 133 -2.12 -1.41 -8.49
C VAL A 133 -1.77 0.06 -8.68
N GLY A 134 -0.93 0.36 -9.67
CA GLY A 134 -0.38 1.69 -9.91
C GLY A 134 0.97 1.85 -9.23
N ASP A 135 2.04 1.49 -9.94
CA ASP A 135 3.41 1.52 -9.44
C ASP A 135 3.87 2.95 -9.06
N ASP A 136 3.31 3.95 -9.73
CA ASP A 136 3.52 5.38 -9.54
C ASP A 136 2.69 5.99 -8.39
N LYS A 137 1.77 5.23 -7.78
CA LYS A 137 0.96 5.72 -6.67
C LYS A 137 1.75 5.71 -5.36
N TYR A 138 1.57 6.77 -4.58
CA TYR A 138 2.10 6.85 -3.23
C TYR A 138 1.45 5.80 -2.33
N LEU A 139 2.20 5.29 -1.35
CA LEU A 139 1.69 4.28 -0.42
C LEU A 139 0.46 4.79 0.36
N CYS A 140 0.45 6.06 0.75
CA CYS A 140 -0.68 6.66 1.46
C CYS A 140 -1.97 6.67 0.63
N ASP A 141 -1.87 6.85 -0.69
CA ASP A 141 -3.02 6.82 -1.62
C ASP A 141 -3.57 5.40 -1.82
N LEU A 142 -2.80 4.38 -1.40
CA LEU A 142 -3.14 2.96 -1.46
C LEU A 142 -3.66 2.41 -0.12
N ASP A 143 -4.05 3.29 0.81
CA ASP A 143 -4.45 2.96 2.18
C ASP A 143 -3.35 2.20 2.96
N ILE A 144 -2.09 2.58 2.71
CA ILE A 144 -0.93 2.10 3.44
C ILE A 144 -0.35 3.25 4.25
N GLY A 145 -0.61 3.21 5.56
CA GLY A 145 -0.03 4.12 6.54
C GLY A 145 1.22 3.57 7.21
N THR A 146 1.89 4.43 7.98
CA THR A 146 3.04 4.04 8.81
C THR A 146 2.66 2.92 9.80
N GLY A 147 3.46 1.85 9.81
CA GLY A 147 3.27 0.69 10.69
C GLY A 147 2.25 -0.33 10.20
N GLU A 148 1.59 -0.10 9.05
CA GLU A 148 0.67 -1.06 8.46
C GLU A 148 1.38 -2.31 7.93
N THR A 149 0.60 -3.40 7.80
CA THR A 149 1.09 -4.65 7.21
C THR A 149 0.65 -4.77 5.75
N VAL A 150 1.63 -4.86 4.85
CA VAL A 150 1.42 -5.17 3.44
C VAL A 150 1.66 -6.67 3.22
N TYR A 151 0.76 -7.35 2.54
CA TYR A 151 0.93 -8.77 2.23
C TYR A 151 1.56 -8.93 0.86
N CYS A 152 2.64 -9.69 0.76
CA CYS A 152 3.32 -10.01 -0.48
C CYS A 152 3.25 -11.52 -0.73
N VAL A 153 2.72 -11.90 -1.89
CA VAL A 153 2.72 -13.29 -2.35
C VAL A 153 3.54 -13.36 -3.63
N ILE A 154 4.63 -14.11 -3.58
CA ILE A 154 5.53 -14.32 -4.73
C ILE A 154 5.05 -15.56 -5.47
N HIS A 155 4.76 -15.39 -6.75
CA HIS A 155 4.36 -16.48 -7.65
C HIS A 155 5.61 -17.07 -8.32
N TYR A 156 6.01 -18.28 -7.93
CA TYR A 156 7.20 -18.94 -8.48
C TYR A 156 6.88 -20.15 -9.35
#